data_AF-A0A2D8I4Y6-F1
#
_entry.id   AF-A0A2D8I4Y6-F1
#
_cell.length_a   1.000
_cell.length_b   1.000
_cell.length_c   1.000
_cell.angle_alpha   90.00
_cell.angle_beta   90.00
_cell.angle_gamma   90.00
#
_symmetry.space_group_name_H-M   'P 1'
#
loop_
_entity.id
_entity.type
_entity.pdbx_description
1 polymer ?
#
loop_
_entity_poly.entity_id
_entity_poly.type
_entity_poly.pdbx_seq_one_letter_code
_entity_poly.pdbx_strand_id
1 'polypeptide(L)'
;MIMSNPKQHSFPGPQFVTSNKLSTKKIKSEYGFAKIIAGGRIVRPDPHKPEIERMVIGDKFNYKNNSVPSSHERAVLESVSINLEAGIAMVDKQETALAKIGGKLSEIALALNQVKSPRSCEKARTSSQVKFEESRDRIREIAQETFDHVALFSNGPSKPVTIAVPSSNAWEGINIDRSNLNQPGLQVVDKGKVYGNNPGFFLDSGSITKAFNEWRSLCIHNRLQWGLLFERLHGITRSLKNFGKGKTWRVPPFSSQSKLGPLRRPNRNN
;
A
#
# COMPACT_ATOMS: atom_id res chain seq x y z
N MET A 1 -64.47 41.68 41.89
CA MET A 1 -64.47 40.79 43.07
C MET A 1 -65.35 39.60 42.72
N ILE A 2 -64.75 38.42 42.56
CA ILE A 2 -65.24 37.05 42.78
C ILE A 2 -64.33 36.15 41.95
N MET A 3 -63.52 35.37 42.67
CA MET A 3 -62.70 34.28 42.19
C MET A 3 -63.58 33.09 41.85
N SER A 4 -63.29 32.36 40.77
CA SER A 4 -63.35 30.89 40.77
C SER A 4 -62.54 30.31 39.61
N ASN A 5 -61.53 29.51 39.94
CA ASN A 5 -60.77 28.60 39.09
C ASN A 5 -61.06 27.18 39.65
N PRO A 6 -60.67 26.05 39.03
CA PRO A 6 -60.69 25.64 37.61
C PRO A 6 -61.42 24.27 37.43
N LYS A 7 -61.68 23.85 36.19
CA LYS A 7 -61.82 22.41 35.85
C LYS A 7 -60.83 22.04 34.76
N GLN A 8 -60.00 21.05 35.09
CA GLN A 8 -59.01 20.41 34.23
C GLN A 8 -59.71 19.54 33.18
N HIS A 9 -59.32 19.67 31.91
CA HIS A 9 -59.46 18.60 30.94
C HIS A 9 -58.20 18.53 30.07
N SER A 10 -57.70 17.30 29.96
CA SER A 10 -56.48 16.84 29.31
C SER A 10 -56.56 16.95 27.79
N PHE A 11 -55.49 17.47 27.18
CA PHE A 11 -55.30 17.53 25.73
C PHE A 11 -54.69 16.22 25.20
N PRO A 12 -55.18 15.68 24.07
CA PRO A 12 -54.51 14.59 23.36
C PRO A 12 -53.34 15.15 22.53
N GLY A 13 -52.18 14.48 22.64
CA GLY A 13 -50.94 14.87 21.97
C GLY A 13 -50.96 14.70 20.45
N PRO A 14 -50.12 15.45 19.71
CA PRO A 14 -50.05 15.35 18.26
C PRO A 14 -49.23 14.13 17.83
N GLN A 15 -49.82 13.28 17.00
CA GLN A 15 -49.13 12.21 16.28
C GLN A 15 -48.36 12.80 15.10
N PHE A 16 -47.02 12.73 15.16
CA PHE A 16 -46.16 12.97 14.00
C PHE A 16 -45.81 11.65 13.32
N VAL A 17 -46.25 11.51 12.07
CA VAL A 17 -45.72 10.56 11.11
C VAL A 17 -44.45 11.17 10.51
N THR A 18 -43.34 10.45 10.53
CA THR A 18 -42.50 10.22 9.33
C THR A 18 -41.35 9.26 9.61
N SER A 19 -41.32 8.21 8.81
CA SER A 19 -40.29 7.19 8.69
C SER A 19 -38.96 7.78 8.20
N ASN A 20 -37.97 7.94 9.07
CA ASN A 20 -36.59 8.15 8.66
C ASN A 20 -35.87 6.81 8.48
N LYS A 21 -35.99 6.24 7.27
CA LYS A 21 -34.99 5.30 6.76
C LYS A 21 -33.67 6.07 6.64
N LEU A 22 -32.75 5.87 7.60
CA LEU A 22 -31.37 6.30 7.43
C LEU A 22 -30.80 5.57 6.21
N SER A 23 -30.72 6.28 5.08
CA SER A 23 -29.94 5.82 3.94
C SER A 23 -28.49 5.74 4.39
N THR A 24 -27.96 4.53 4.53
CA THR A 24 -26.52 4.29 4.60
C THR A 24 -25.92 4.78 3.29
N LYS A 25 -25.50 6.05 3.26
CA LYS A 25 -24.65 6.57 2.18
C LYS A 25 -23.44 5.64 2.13
N LYS A 26 -23.39 4.79 1.10
CA LYS A 26 -22.17 4.11 0.67
C LYS A 26 -21.14 5.21 0.46
N ILE A 27 -20.22 5.38 1.40
CA ILE A 27 -18.99 6.13 1.19
C ILE A 27 -18.36 5.48 -0.03
N LYS A 28 -18.42 6.18 -1.18
CA LYS A 28 -17.66 5.77 -2.36
C LYS A 28 -16.22 5.68 -1.90
N SER A 29 -15.65 4.47 -1.90
CA SER A 29 -14.28 4.29 -1.45
C SER A 29 -13.35 4.91 -2.49
N GLU A 30 -12.97 6.17 -2.29
CA GLU A 30 -11.95 6.88 -3.08
C GLU A 30 -10.58 6.18 -3.04
N TYR A 31 -10.42 5.25 -2.11
CA TYR A 31 -9.23 4.45 -1.88
C TYR A 31 -9.57 3.01 -2.25
N GLY A 32 -8.85 2.43 -3.22
CA GLY A 32 -9.12 1.11 -3.81
C GLY A 32 -9.38 -0.07 -2.84
N PHE A 33 -9.62 -1.26 -3.35
CA PHE A 33 -9.98 -2.42 -2.51
C PHE A 33 -8.84 -2.82 -1.55
N ALA A 34 -9.20 -3.29 -0.35
CA ALA A 34 -8.22 -3.84 0.58
C ALA A 34 -7.60 -5.10 -0.03
N LYS A 35 -6.28 -5.23 0.13
CA LYS A 35 -5.51 -6.37 -0.35
C LYS A 35 -4.65 -6.91 0.77
N ILE A 36 -4.44 -8.21 0.75
CA ILE A 36 -3.65 -8.92 1.75
C ILE A 36 -2.74 -9.93 1.07
N ILE A 37 -1.66 -10.32 1.75
CA ILE A 37 -0.86 -11.48 1.32
C ILE A 37 -1.25 -12.68 2.17
N ALA A 38 -1.82 -13.69 1.51
CA ALA A 38 -2.21 -14.96 2.12
C ALA A 38 -1.81 -16.12 1.19
N GLY A 39 -1.25 -17.19 1.75
CA GLY A 39 -0.70 -18.32 0.98
C GLY A 39 0.33 -17.91 -0.08
N GLY A 40 1.11 -16.84 0.18
CA GLY A 40 2.13 -16.32 -0.72
C GLY A 40 1.61 -15.51 -1.92
N ARG A 41 0.33 -15.15 -1.94
CA ARG A 41 -0.30 -14.42 -3.04
C ARG A 41 -1.02 -13.18 -2.55
N ILE A 42 -1.06 -12.13 -3.38
CA ILE A 42 -1.82 -10.93 -3.09
C ILE A 42 -3.27 -11.17 -3.51
N VAL A 43 -4.16 -11.26 -2.52
CA VAL A 43 -5.57 -11.56 -2.72
C VAL A 43 -6.46 -10.48 -2.13
N ARG A 44 -7.71 -10.46 -2.58
CA ARG A 44 -8.77 -9.71 -1.90
C ARG A 44 -9.30 -10.59 -0.76
N PRO A 45 -9.39 -10.05 0.48
CA PRO A 45 -9.93 -10.82 1.59
C PRO A 45 -11.40 -11.17 1.35
N ASP A 46 -11.74 -12.46 1.44
CA ASP A 46 -13.11 -12.95 1.35
C ASP A 46 -13.79 -12.86 2.74
N PRO A 47 -14.85 -12.05 2.91
CA PRO A 47 -15.53 -11.92 4.20
C PRO A 47 -16.23 -13.21 4.64
N HIS A 48 -16.50 -14.14 3.73
CA HIS A 48 -17.21 -15.40 4.01
C HIS A 48 -16.30 -16.52 4.50
N LYS A 49 -14.97 -16.34 4.43
CA LYS A 49 -13.99 -17.32 4.90
C LYS A 49 -13.55 -17.03 6.35
N PRO A 50 -13.15 -18.07 7.12
CA PRO A 50 -12.53 -17.90 8.43
C PRO A 50 -11.32 -16.96 8.38
N GLU A 51 -11.03 -16.23 9.48
CA GLU A 51 -9.92 -15.27 9.52
C GLU A 51 -8.58 -15.88 9.10
N ILE A 52 -8.28 -17.10 9.56
CA ILE A 52 -6.98 -17.73 9.29
C ILE A 52 -6.79 -18.06 7.80
N GLU A 53 -7.85 -18.53 7.14
CA GLU A 53 -7.85 -18.79 5.70
C GLU A 53 -7.79 -17.49 4.91
N ARG A 54 -8.62 -16.52 5.30
CA ARG A 54 -8.65 -15.20 4.68
C ARG A 54 -7.29 -14.53 4.77
N MET A 55 -6.68 -14.45 5.94
CA MET A 55 -5.58 -13.51 6.24
C MET A 55 -4.18 -14.12 6.18
N VAL A 56 -4.05 -15.45 6.28
CA VAL A 56 -2.75 -16.11 6.45
C VAL A 56 -2.56 -17.22 5.41
N ILE A 57 -3.45 -18.20 5.42
CA ILE A 57 -3.26 -19.48 4.73
C ILE A 57 -3.64 -19.40 3.23
N GLY A 58 -4.68 -18.62 2.90
CA GLY A 58 -5.23 -18.52 1.56
C GLY A 58 -5.90 -19.81 1.06
N ASP A 59 -6.34 -19.79 -0.20
CA ASP A 59 -7.18 -20.85 -0.79
C ASP A 59 -6.40 -22.12 -1.19
N LYS A 60 -5.07 -22.05 -1.20
CA LYS A 60 -4.20 -23.11 -1.74
C LYS A 60 -3.79 -24.15 -0.71
N PHE A 61 -3.97 -23.87 0.57
CA PHE A 61 -3.60 -24.79 1.64
C PHE A 61 -4.83 -25.62 2.01
N ASN A 62 -4.94 -26.79 1.39
CA ASN A 62 -6.01 -27.75 1.62
C ASN A 62 -5.79 -28.44 2.99
N TYR A 63 -6.18 -27.78 4.07
CA TYR A 63 -6.14 -28.35 5.41
C TYR A 63 -7.34 -29.28 5.59
N LYS A 64 -7.23 -30.54 5.15
CA LYS A 64 -8.18 -31.57 5.61
C LYS A 64 -7.92 -31.80 7.11
N ASN A 65 -8.92 -31.51 7.93
CA ASN A 65 -8.98 -31.45 9.41
C ASN A 65 -8.50 -32.68 10.23
N ASN A 66 -7.65 -33.57 9.71
CA ASN A 66 -7.30 -34.84 10.37
C ASN A 66 -5.81 -35.02 10.74
N SER A 67 -5.01 -33.95 10.81
CA SER A 67 -3.59 -34.06 11.20
C SER A 67 -3.30 -33.48 12.59
N VAL A 68 -2.36 -34.15 13.28
CA VAL A 68 -1.85 -33.85 14.63
C VAL A 68 -1.68 -32.34 14.86
N PRO A 69 -2.06 -31.75 16.02
CA PRO A 69 -2.00 -30.30 16.28
C PRO A 69 -0.65 -29.64 15.95
N SER A 70 0.45 -30.38 16.11
CA SER A 70 1.80 -29.92 15.77
C SER A 70 2.00 -29.66 14.27
N SER A 71 1.24 -30.33 13.41
CA SER A 71 1.25 -30.10 11.95
C SER A 71 0.53 -28.82 11.55
N HIS A 72 -0.48 -28.38 12.33
CA HIS A 72 -1.26 -27.18 12.03
C HIS A 72 -0.51 -25.92 12.39
N GLU A 73 0.02 -25.88 13.60
CA GLU A 73 0.87 -24.80 14.10
C GLU A 73 2.07 -24.56 13.18
N ARG A 74 2.73 -25.63 12.75
CA ARG A 74 3.83 -25.56 11.81
C ARG A 74 3.40 -25.02 10.44
N ALA A 75 2.30 -25.52 9.89
CA ALA A 75 1.81 -25.07 8.59
C ALA A 75 1.43 -23.57 8.60
N VAL A 76 0.83 -23.09 9.70
CA VAL A 76 0.53 -21.66 9.87
C VAL A 76 1.82 -20.84 9.85
N LEU A 77 2.85 -21.25 10.61
CA LEU A 77 4.14 -20.55 10.62
C LEU A 77 4.83 -20.57 9.24
N GLU A 78 4.79 -21.71 8.54
CA GLU A 78 5.31 -21.82 7.16
C GLU A 78 4.55 -20.90 6.21
N SER A 79 3.23 -20.82 6.33
CA SER A 79 2.41 -19.90 5.53
C SER A 79 2.72 -18.44 5.82
N VAL A 80 2.97 -18.07 7.08
CA VAL A 80 3.40 -16.70 7.45
C VAL A 80 4.77 -16.41 6.84
N SER A 81 5.71 -17.36 6.87
CA SER A 81 7.03 -17.23 6.24
C SER A 81 6.87 -16.93 4.74
N ILE A 82 6.07 -17.73 4.04
CA ILE A 82 5.80 -17.58 2.61
C ILE A 82 5.13 -16.21 2.31
N ASN A 83 4.21 -15.75 3.16
CA ASN A 83 3.58 -14.43 2.99
C ASN A 83 4.60 -13.30 3.13
N LEU A 84 5.50 -13.38 4.11
CA LEU A 84 6.57 -12.41 4.31
C LEU A 84 7.54 -12.40 3.13
N GLU A 85 7.95 -13.57 2.63
CA GLU A 85 8.78 -13.71 1.43
C GLU A 85 8.12 -13.09 0.20
N ALA A 86 6.82 -13.32 -0.02
CA ALA A 86 6.07 -12.68 -1.10
C ALA A 86 6.01 -11.15 -0.95
N GLY A 87 5.86 -10.65 0.28
CA GLY A 87 5.94 -9.22 0.59
C GLY A 87 7.32 -8.63 0.27
N ILE A 88 8.38 -9.31 0.66
CA ILE A 88 9.77 -8.91 0.37
C ILE A 88 10.01 -8.87 -1.14
N ALA A 89 9.58 -9.91 -1.87
CA ALA A 89 9.69 -9.95 -3.32
C ALA A 89 8.94 -8.81 -4.02
N MET A 90 7.77 -8.40 -3.49
CA MET A 90 7.05 -7.22 -3.98
C MET A 90 7.88 -5.94 -3.77
N VAL A 91 8.45 -5.76 -2.58
CA VAL A 91 9.28 -4.60 -2.22
C VAL A 91 10.58 -4.56 -3.01
N ASP A 92 11.23 -5.70 -3.25
CA ASP A 92 12.44 -5.82 -4.09
C ASP A 92 12.13 -5.45 -5.55
N LYS A 93 10.98 -5.88 -6.06
CA LYS A 93 10.54 -5.48 -7.41
C LYS A 93 10.27 -3.99 -7.49
N GLN A 94 9.63 -3.41 -6.47
CA GLN A 94 9.44 -1.96 -6.36
C GLN A 94 10.80 -1.22 -6.29
N GLU A 95 11.79 -1.74 -5.55
CA GLU A 95 13.15 -1.20 -5.46
C GLU A 95 13.83 -1.18 -6.83
N THR A 96 13.78 -2.31 -7.54
CA THR A 96 14.37 -2.46 -8.88
C THR A 96 13.73 -1.49 -9.87
N ALA A 97 12.40 -1.34 -9.83
CA ALA A 97 11.69 -0.39 -10.67
C ALA A 97 12.03 1.07 -10.32
N LEU A 98 12.14 1.41 -9.03
CA LEU A 98 12.62 2.72 -8.59
C LEU A 98 14.05 3.01 -9.08
N ALA A 99 14.95 2.02 -9.04
CA ALA A 99 16.31 2.19 -9.55
C ALA A 99 16.32 2.51 -11.05
N LYS A 100 15.47 1.83 -11.85
CA LYS A 100 15.29 2.15 -13.27
C LYS A 100 14.78 3.59 -13.48
N ILE A 101 13.81 4.04 -12.68
CA ILE A 101 13.31 5.43 -12.71
C ILE A 101 14.44 6.41 -12.41
N GLY A 102 15.28 6.14 -11.39
CA GLY A 102 16.44 6.98 -11.06
C GLY A 102 17.46 7.10 -12.19
N GLY A 103 17.69 5.99 -12.93
CA GLY A 103 18.50 6.00 -14.15
C GLY A 103 17.92 6.93 -15.22
N LYS A 104 16.61 6.87 -15.45
CA LYS A 104 15.92 7.74 -16.42
C LYS A 104 15.87 9.20 -15.99
N LEU A 105 15.75 9.50 -14.70
CA LEU A 105 15.90 10.87 -14.19
C LEU A 105 17.31 11.42 -14.44
N SER A 106 18.34 10.57 -14.37
CA SER A 106 19.72 10.95 -14.68
C SER A 106 19.93 11.27 -16.17
N GLU A 107 19.31 10.48 -17.06
CA GLU A 107 19.30 10.77 -18.50
C GLU A 107 18.59 12.10 -18.82
N ILE A 108 17.47 12.38 -18.16
CA ILE A 108 16.74 13.65 -18.26
C ILE A 108 17.62 14.83 -17.80
N ALA A 109 18.32 14.68 -16.68
CA ALA A 109 19.24 15.70 -16.17
C ALA A 109 20.38 15.99 -17.16
N LEU A 110 20.93 14.94 -17.78
CA LEU A 110 21.97 15.08 -18.81
C LEU A 110 21.43 15.81 -20.04
N ALA A 111 20.24 15.45 -20.53
CA ALA A 111 19.59 16.12 -21.65
C ALA A 111 19.39 17.63 -21.36
N LEU A 112 18.94 17.97 -20.16
CA LEU A 112 18.80 19.37 -19.74
C LEU A 112 20.14 20.12 -19.76
N ASN A 113 21.21 19.51 -19.24
CA ASN A 113 22.55 20.11 -19.24
C ASN A 113 23.09 20.31 -20.66
N GLN A 114 22.83 19.37 -21.57
CA GLN A 114 23.21 19.48 -22.98
C GLN A 114 22.49 20.61 -23.70
N VAL A 115 21.21 20.87 -23.39
CA VAL A 115 20.48 22.02 -23.94
C VAL A 115 21.04 23.34 -23.42
N LYS A 116 21.31 23.42 -22.11
CA LYS A 116 21.80 24.63 -21.43
C LYS A 116 23.26 24.97 -21.76
N SER A 117 24.01 24.04 -22.36
CA SER A 117 25.39 24.30 -22.76
C SER A 117 25.47 25.43 -23.79
N PRO A 118 26.31 26.46 -23.59
CA PRO A 118 26.50 27.56 -24.54
C PRO A 118 26.99 27.09 -25.92
N ARG A 119 27.64 25.92 -25.99
CA ARG A 119 28.18 25.33 -27.22
C ARG A 119 27.15 24.49 -28.00
N SER A 120 25.94 24.31 -27.46
CA SER A 120 24.92 23.45 -28.04
C SER A 120 24.22 24.16 -29.20
N CYS A 121 24.37 23.60 -30.41
CA CYS A 121 23.64 24.06 -31.59
C CYS A 121 22.18 23.60 -31.57
N GLU A 122 21.33 24.20 -32.41
CA GLU A 122 19.91 23.86 -32.51
C GLU A 122 19.64 22.37 -32.74
N LYS A 123 20.43 21.73 -33.62
CA LYS A 123 20.34 20.28 -33.88
C LYS A 123 20.61 19.46 -32.60
N ALA A 124 21.61 19.84 -31.81
CA ALA A 124 21.96 19.15 -30.56
C ALA A 124 20.88 19.36 -29.48
N ARG A 125 20.31 20.56 -29.39
CA ARG A 125 19.20 20.86 -28.47
C ARG A 125 17.94 20.07 -28.82
N THR A 126 17.63 19.96 -30.12
CA THR A 126 16.51 19.13 -30.62
C THR A 126 16.71 17.66 -30.29
N SER A 127 17.92 17.11 -30.52
CA SER A 127 18.24 15.73 -30.15
C SER A 127 18.12 15.49 -28.63
N SER A 128 18.47 16.47 -27.82
CA SER A 128 18.33 16.38 -26.36
C SER A 128 16.86 16.35 -25.92
N GLN A 129 15.97 17.09 -26.60
CA GLN A 129 14.53 17.02 -26.37
C GLN A 129 13.96 15.63 -26.67
N VAL A 130 14.38 15.00 -27.77
CA VAL A 130 13.95 13.63 -28.12
C VAL A 130 14.38 12.65 -27.04
N LYS A 131 15.64 12.69 -26.60
CA LYS A 131 16.15 11.83 -25.50
C LYS A 131 15.38 12.04 -24.20
N PHE A 132 15.04 13.30 -23.89
CA PHE A 132 14.22 13.61 -22.74
C PHE A 132 12.83 12.93 -22.82
N GLU A 133 12.17 13.01 -23.97
CA GLU A 133 10.86 12.40 -24.20
C GLU A 133 10.93 10.86 -24.09
N GLU A 134 11.96 10.24 -24.68
CA GLU A 134 12.22 8.79 -24.57
C GLU A 134 12.39 8.35 -23.11
N SER A 135 13.23 9.06 -22.34
CA SER A 135 13.45 8.74 -20.92
C SER A 135 12.17 8.94 -20.09
N ARG A 136 11.40 10.01 -20.36
CA ARG A 136 10.12 10.28 -19.71
C ARG A 136 9.10 9.17 -20.01
N ASP A 137 8.94 8.79 -21.27
CA ASP A 137 7.96 7.79 -21.66
C ASP A 137 8.34 6.42 -21.10
N ARG A 138 9.65 6.12 -20.99
CA ARG A 138 10.12 4.93 -20.28
C ARG A 138 9.80 4.95 -18.78
N ILE A 139 9.84 6.11 -18.11
CA ILE A 139 9.37 6.23 -16.71
C ILE A 139 7.89 5.88 -16.62
N ARG A 140 7.05 6.33 -17.57
CA ARG A 140 5.61 6.01 -17.60
C ARG A 140 5.36 4.51 -17.78
N GLU A 141 6.15 3.84 -18.61
CA GLU A 141 6.07 2.39 -18.78
C GLU A 141 6.46 1.66 -17.49
N ILE A 142 7.56 2.06 -16.82
CA ILE A 142 7.98 1.47 -15.55
C ILE A 142 6.92 1.70 -14.46
N ALA A 143 6.26 2.86 -14.45
CA ALA A 143 5.20 3.19 -13.49
C ALA A 143 3.99 2.23 -13.57
N GLN A 144 3.84 1.49 -14.67
CA GLN A 144 2.78 0.50 -14.88
C GLN A 144 3.17 -0.92 -14.46
N GLU A 145 4.41 -1.15 -14.01
CA GLU A 145 4.85 -2.48 -13.57
C GLU A 145 3.98 -3.03 -12.42
N THR A 146 3.76 -4.35 -12.43
CA THR A 146 2.92 -5.06 -11.45
C THR A 146 3.67 -6.21 -10.77
N PHE A 147 3.23 -6.59 -9.58
CA PHE A 147 3.61 -7.82 -8.88
C PHE A 147 2.33 -8.56 -8.48
N ASP A 148 2.19 -9.82 -8.87
CA ASP A 148 0.97 -10.63 -8.67
C ASP A 148 -0.32 -9.86 -9.04
N HIS A 149 -0.32 -9.25 -10.23
CA HIS A 149 -1.40 -8.41 -10.77
C HIS A 149 -1.76 -7.16 -9.93
N VAL A 150 -0.89 -6.77 -9.01
CA VAL A 150 -1.00 -5.53 -8.24
C VAL A 150 0.03 -4.54 -8.77
N ALA A 151 -0.43 -3.36 -9.21
CA ALA A 151 0.47 -2.28 -9.59
C ALA A 151 1.41 -1.95 -8.43
N LEU A 152 2.72 -1.84 -8.72
CA LEU A 152 3.74 -1.52 -7.73
C LEU A 152 3.58 -0.09 -7.23
N PHE A 153 3.29 0.84 -8.13
CA PHE A 153 3.17 2.26 -7.82
C PHE A 153 1.72 2.69 -7.62
N SER A 154 1.55 3.84 -6.98
CA SER A 154 0.28 4.56 -6.90
C SER A 154 0.37 5.95 -7.49
N ASN A 155 -0.79 6.47 -7.91
CA ASN A 155 -0.96 7.87 -8.31
C ASN A 155 -1.83 8.57 -7.27
N GLY A 156 -1.23 8.95 -6.15
CA GLY A 156 -1.89 9.48 -4.97
C GLY A 156 -2.02 8.48 -3.81
N PRO A 157 -2.78 8.84 -2.77
CA PRO A 157 -3.03 7.96 -1.63
C PRO A 157 -3.61 6.62 -2.07
N SER A 158 -3.08 5.52 -1.54
CA SER A 158 -3.58 4.19 -1.89
C SER A 158 -3.59 3.27 -0.68
N LYS A 159 -4.50 2.29 -0.68
CA LYS A 159 -4.54 1.31 0.41
C LYS A 159 -3.30 0.41 0.34
N PRO A 160 -2.63 0.15 1.48
CA PRO A 160 -1.51 -0.79 1.53
C PRO A 160 -1.97 -2.22 1.27
N VAL A 161 -0.99 -3.07 0.95
CA VAL A 161 -1.14 -4.52 1.01
C VAL A 161 -0.77 -4.98 2.42
N THR A 162 -1.65 -5.69 3.11
CA THR A 162 -1.41 -6.08 4.51
C THR A 162 -0.96 -7.54 4.62
N ILE A 163 0.04 -7.80 5.47
CA ILE A 163 0.47 -9.14 5.88
C ILE A 163 0.08 -9.35 7.34
N ALA A 164 -0.60 -10.46 7.64
CA ALA A 164 -0.86 -10.86 9.01
C ALA A 164 0.34 -11.63 9.57
N VAL A 165 0.91 -11.14 10.67
CA VAL A 165 2.01 -11.80 11.39
C VAL A 165 1.64 -12.05 12.85
N PRO A 166 2.07 -13.16 13.45
CA PRO A 166 1.85 -13.41 14.88
C PRO A 166 2.81 -12.55 15.72
N SER A 167 2.30 -12.00 16.82
CA SER A 167 3.04 -11.22 17.81
C SER A 167 2.56 -11.59 19.21
N SER A 168 3.39 -12.35 19.93
CA SER A 168 3.07 -12.93 21.25
C SER A 168 1.70 -13.64 21.26
N ASN A 169 0.64 -12.95 21.67
CA ASN A 169 -0.70 -13.50 21.88
C ASN A 169 -1.75 -12.93 20.90
N ALA A 170 -1.34 -12.24 19.84
CA ALA A 170 -2.25 -11.64 18.88
C ALA A 170 -1.67 -11.66 17.46
N TRP A 171 -2.52 -11.30 16.49
CA TRP A 171 -2.11 -11.01 15.12
C TRP A 171 -1.91 -9.52 14.91
N GLU A 172 -0.80 -9.17 14.26
CA GLU A 172 -0.46 -7.81 13.82
C GLU A 172 -0.52 -7.71 12.30
N GLY A 173 -0.93 -6.55 11.80
CA GLY A 173 -0.90 -6.22 10.38
C GLY A 173 0.33 -5.39 10.04
N ILE A 174 1.21 -5.94 9.21
CA ILE A 174 2.28 -5.19 8.56
C ILE A 174 1.74 -4.67 7.24
N ASN A 175 1.86 -3.38 6.99
CA ASN A 175 1.44 -2.76 5.75
C ASN A 175 2.63 -2.59 4.81
N ILE A 176 2.42 -2.98 3.55
CA ILE A 176 3.31 -2.66 2.43
C ILE A 176 2.65 -1.54 1.64
N ASP A 177 3.25 -0.36 1.72
CA ASP A 177 2.85 0.83 1.01
C ASP A 177 3.46 0.85 -0.39
N ARG A 178 2.61 1.16 -1.35
CA ARG A 178 3.01 1.39 -2.73
C ARG A 178 3.63 2.77 -2.87
N SER A 179 4.74 2.86 -3.60
CA SER A 179 5.42 4.12 -3.83
C SER A 179 4.53 5.06 -4.66
N ASN A 180 4.20 6.23 -4.11
CA ASN A 180 3.36 7.21 -4.79
C ASN A 180 4.20 8.05 -5.76
N LEU A 181 4.04 7.85 -7.07
CA LEU A 181 4.74 8.59 -8.12
C LEU A 181 4.06 9.92 -8.49
N ASN A 182 2.86 10.20 -7.95
CA ASN A 182 2.20 11.49 -8.10
C ASN A 182 2.77 12.54 -7.13
N GLN A 183 4.10 12.64 -7.08
CA GLN A 183 4.81 13.68 -6.34
C GLN A 183 4.96 14.93 -7.20
N PRO A 184 4.92 16.14 -6.62
CA PRO A 184 4.95 17.37 -7.41
C PRO A 184 6.16 17.51 -8.35
N GLY A 185 7.37 17.19 -7.90
CA GLY A 185 8.58 17.24 -8.72
C GLY A 185 8.58 16.21 -9.85
N LEU A 186 8.18 14.96 -9.56
CA LEU A 186 8.01 13.93 -10.59
C LEU A 186 6.95 14.32 -11.64
N GLN A 187 5.84 14.93 -11.21
CA GLN A 187 4.79 15.43 -12.11
C GLN A 187 5.26 16.59 -12.99
N VAL A 188 6.12 17.47 -12.47
CA VAL A 188 6.72 18.56 -13.25
C VAL A 188 7.60 17.98 -14.37
N VAL A 189 8.42 16.97 -14.05
CA VAL A 189 9.24 16.27 -15.07
C VAL A 189 8.36 15.59 -16.12
N ASP A 190 7.29 14.92 -15.70
CA ASP A 190 6.37 14.24 -16.61
C ASP A 190 5.66 15.18 -17.61
N LYS A 191 5.39 16.43 -17.21
CA LYS A 191 4.68 17.42 -18.04
C LYS A 191 5.61 18.48 -18.65
N GLY A 192 6.91 18.34 -18.42
CA GLY A 192 7.91 19.31 -18.82
C GLY A 192 8.50 19.05 -20.20
N LYS A 193 9.42 19.94 -20.58
CA LYS A 193 10.30 19.84 -21.75
C LYS A 193 11.64 20.50 -21.45
N VAL A 194 12.68 20.13 -22.20
CA VAL A 194 14.00 20.76 -22.11
C VAL A 194 14.26 21.75 -23.25
N TYR A 195 13.63 21.57 -24.42
CA TYR A 195 13.78 22.44 -25.59
C TYR A 195 12.56 22.38 -26.53
N GLY A 196 12.43 23.37 -27.42
CA GLY A 196 11.43 23.39 -28.49
C GLY A 196 10.09 24.07 -28.13
N ASN A 197 9.20 24.12 -29.13
CA ASN A 197 7.94 24.88 -29.07
C ASN A 197 6.71 24.05 -28.66
N ASN A 198 6.88 22.76 -28.40
CA ASN A 198 5.80 21.87 -27.96
C ASN A 198 5.15 22.38 -26.64
N PRO A 199 3.86 22.12 -26.40
CA PRO A 199 3.18 22.54 -25.17
C PRO A 199 3.85 21.92 -23.93
N GLY A 200 3.83 22.66 -22.82
CA GLY A 200 4.46 22.25 -21.55
C GLY A 200 5.43 23.30 -21.00
N PHE A 201 5.92 23.06 -19.79
CA PHE A 201 6.82 23.98 -19.08
C PHE A 201 8.28 23.63 -19.33
N PHE A 202 9.14 24.64 -19.48
CA PHE A 202 10.59 24.42 -19.55
C PHE A 202 11.12 23.99 -18.20
N LEU A 203 11.79 22.84 -18.18
CA LEU A 203 12.44 22.31 -17.00
C LEU A 203 13.70 23.12 -16.70
N ASP A 204 13.93 23.33 -15.41
CA ASP A 204 15.12 23.94 -14.88
C ASP A 204 15.83 22.99 -13.91
N SER A 205 17.00 23.41 -13.44
CA SER A 205 17.82 22.57 -12.57
C SER A 205 17.14 22.33 -11.21
N GLY A 206 16.31 23.29 -10.76
CA GLY A 206 15.51 23.15 -9.54
C GLY A 206 14.44 22.07 -9.65
N SER A 207 13.73 22.02 -10.77
CA SER A 207 12.71 20.99 -11.07
C SER A 207 13.30 19.59 -11.03
N ILE A 208 14.47 19.39 -11.66
CA ILE A 208 15.17 18.09 -11.67
C ILE A 208 15.66 17.73 -10.26
N THR A 209 16.22 18.68 -9.52
CA THR A 209 16.69 18.45 -8.14
C THR A 209 15.55 18.02 -7.23
N LYS A 210 14.39 18.67 -7.35
CA LYS A 210 13.18 18.31 -6.59
C LYS A 210 12.72 16.89 -6.92
N ALA A 211 12.63 16.53 -8.20
CA ALA A 211 12.25 15.20 -8.64
C ALA A 211 13.20 14.11 -8.10
N PHE A 212 14.52 14.37 -8.09
CA PHE A 212 15.49 13.45 -7.47
C PHE A 212 15.31 13.31 -5.95
N ASN A 213 15.03 14.40 -5.23
CA ASN A 213 14.81 14.34 -3.79
C ASN A 213 13.56 13.52 -3.45
N GLU A 214 12.47 13.71 -4.19
CA GLU A 214 11.25 12.92 -4.05
C GLU A 214 11.49 11.44 -4.37
N TRP A 215 12.18 11.14 -5.49
CA TRP A 215 12.58 9.77 -5.83
C TRP A 215 13.43 9.11 -4.74
N ARG A 216 14.42 9.82 -4.18
CA ARG A 216 15.24 9.31 -3.05
C ARG A 216 14.39 9.01 -1.83
N SER A 217 13.42 9.86 -1.51
CA SER A 217 12.50 9.63 -0.40
C SER A 217 11.69 8.34 -0.59
N LEU A 218 11.22 8.07 -1.83
CA LEU A 218 10.55 6.81 -2.17
C LEU A 218 11.48 5.59 -1.98
N CYS A 219 12.74 5.68 -2.42
CA CYS A 219 13.73 4.62 -2.23
C CYS A 219 13.99 4.34 -0.74
N ILE A 220 14.17 5.39 0.08
CA ILE A 220 14.39 5.25 1.53
C ILE A 220 13.17 4.58 2.17
N HIS A 221 11.97 5.04 1.86
CA HIS A 221 10.75 4.46 2.40
C HIS A 221 10.60 2.99 2.00
N ASN A 222 10.86 2.62 0.75
CA ASN A 222 10.86 1.24 0.28
C ASN A 222 11.87 0.38 1.06
N ARG A 223 13.09 0.91 1.30
CA ARG A 223 14.13 0.21 2.05
C ARG A 223 13.76 -0.02 3.52
N LEU A 224 13.07 0.93 4.15
CA LEU A 224 12.56 0.78 5.52
C LEU A 224 11.50 -0.33 5.59
N GLN A 225 10.58 -0.39 4.62
CA GLN A 225 9.60 -1.48 4.53
C GLN A 225 10.28 -2.83 4.37
N TRP A 226 11.29 -2.92 3.49
CA TRP A 226 12.09 -4.13 3.30
C TRP A 226 12.72 -4.61 4.62
N GLY A 227 13.38 -3.70 5.35
CA GLY A 227 14.03 -4.01 6.63
C GLY A 227 13.05 -4.57 7.66
N LEU A 228 11.88 -3.94 7.79
CA LEU A 228 10.83 -4.41 8.70
C LEU A 228 10.33 -5.81 8.35
N LEU A 229 10.09 -6.10 7.06
CA LEU A 229 9.66 -7.41 6.60
C LEU A 229 10.73 -8.48 6.86
N PHE A 230 11.99 -8.16 6.59
CA PHE A 230 13.11 -9.08 6.78
C PHE A 230 13.34 -9.39 8.27
N GLU A 231 13.23 -8.39 9.15
CA GLU A 231 13.29 -8.60 10.61
C GLU A 231 12.19 -9.56 11.07
N ARG A 232 10.96 -9.35 10.58
CA ARG A 232 9.81 -10.19 10.92
C ARG A 232 9.97 -11.61 10.40
N LEU A 233 10.49 -11.78 9.18
CA LEU A 233 10.81 -13.10 8.61
C LEU A 233 11.81 -13.86 9.49
N HIS A 234 12.88 -13.22 9.94
CA HIS A 234 13.83 -13.86 10.86
C HIS A 234 13.19 -14.30 12.18
N GLY A 235 12.27 -13.51 12.72
CA GLY A 235 11.50 -13.88 13.91
C GLY A 235 10.70 -15.16 13.68
N ILE A 236 10.01 -15.27 12.55
CA ILE A 236 9.24 -16.45 12.17
C ILE A 236 10.14 -17.67 11.91
N THR A 237 11.24 -17.51 11.18
CA THR A 237 12.22 -18.58 10.93
C THR A 237 12.81 -19.10 12.23
N ARG A 238 13.08 -18.21 13.21
CA ARG A 238 13.52 -18.61 14.55
C ARG A 238 12.44 -19.41 15.28
N SER A 239 11.18 -19.00 15.20
CA SER A 239 10.03 -19.73 15.76
C SER A 239 9.88 -21.11 15.12
N LEU A 240 9.98 -21.23 13.79
CA LEU A 240 9.98 -22.51 13.07
C LEU A 240 11.13 -23.43 13.53
N LYS A 241 12.35 -22.89 13.63
CA LYS A 241 13.51 -23.65 14.12
C LYS A 241 13.32 -24.12 15.57
N ASN A 242 12.77 -23.27 16.42
CA ASN A 242 12.45 -23.61 17.82
C ASN A 242 11.37 -24.69 17.91
N PHE A 243 10.35 -24.60 17.07
CA PHE A 243 9.29 -25.59 16.98
C PHE A 243 9.82 -26.96 16.55
N GLY A 244 10.71 -26.99 15.55
CA GLY A 244 11.42 -28.21 15.12
C GLY A 244 12.31 -28.83 16.20
N LYS A 245 12.67 -28.08 17.25
CA LYS A 245 13.41 -28.56 18.43
C LYS A 245 12.50 -29.00 19.59
N GLY A 246 11.19 -29.11 19.37
CA GLY A 246 10.22 -29.55 20.38
C GLY A 246 9.68 -28.44 21.29
N LYS A 247 9.97 -27.15 21.02
CA LYS A 247 9.30 -26.05 21.74
C LYS A 247 7.86 -25.90 21.23
N THR A 248 6.93 -25.68 22.14
CA THR A 248 5.53 -25.42 21.79
C THR A 248 5.34 -24.00 21.29
N TRP A 249 4.62 -23.83 20.18
CA TRP A 249 4.12 -22.55 19.70
C TRP A 249 2.65 -22.73 19.37
N ARG A 250 1.78 -21.82 19.82
CA ARG A 250 0.35 -21.91 19.56
C ARG A 250 -0.09 -20.79 18.62
N VAL A 251 -1.04 -21.09 17.75
CA VAL A 251 -1.68 -20.11 16.87
C VAL A 251 -2.40 -19.06 17.74
N PRO A 252 -2.06 -17.75 17.62
CA PRO A 252 -2.78 -16.72 18.36
C PRO A 252 -4.24 -16.62 17.91
N PRO A 253 -5.18 -16.30 18.82
CA PRO A 253 -6.55 -16.02 18.42
C PRO A 253 -6.63 -14.68 17.66
N PHE A 254 -7.53 -14.60 16.69
CA PHE A 254 -7.88 -13.32 16.08
C PHE A 254 -8.73 -12.47 17.04
N SER A 255 -8.64 -11.15 16.91
CA SER A 255 -9.43 -10.24 17.73
C SER A 255 -10.92 -10.38 17.42
N SER A 256 -11.74 -10.56 18.47
CA SER A 256 -13.21 -10.52 18.39
C SER A 256 -13.78 -9.09 18.37
N GLN A 257 -12.95 -8.06 18.58
CA GLN A 257 -13.40 -6.68 18.66
C GLN A 257 -13.63 -6.07 17.26
N SER A 258 -14.90 -6.00 16.84
CA SER A 258 -15.31 -5.53 15.51
C SER A 258 -14.81 -4.12 15.15
N LYS A 259 -14.67 -3.22 16.14
CA LYS A 259 -14.19 -1.84 15.93
C LYS A 259 -12.71 -1.77 15.54
N LEU A 260 -11.90 -2.73 15.99
CA LEU A 260 -10.47 -2.74 15.75
C LEU A 260 -10.08 -3.56 14.51
N GLY A 261 -10.97 -4.41 14.02
CA GLY A 261 -10.65 -5.38 12.98
C GLY A 261 -9.82 -6.55 13.53
N PRO A 262 -9.55 -7.57 12.70
CA PRO A 262 -8.94 -8.83 13.16
C PRO A 262 -7.46 -8.69 13.51
N LEU A 263 -6.79 -7.66 13.00
CA LEU A 263 -5.36 -7.41 13.19
C LEU A 263 -5.12 -6.18 14.06
N ARG A 264 -4.20 -6.30 15.01
CA ARG A 264 -3.63 -5.15 15.70
C ARG A 264 -2.81 -4.33 14.71
N ARG A 265 -2.94 -3.00 14.80
CA ARG A 265 -2.13 -2.05 14.06
C ARG A 265 -1.31 -1.28 15.10
N PRO A 266 -0.02 -1.60 15.26
CA PRO A 266 0.86 -0.76 16.06
C PRO A 266 0.73 0.67 15.52
N ASN A 267 0.47 1.65 16.40
CA ASN A 267 0.34 3.08 16.06
C ASN A 267 -0.96 3.55 15.38
N ARG A 268 -2.10 2.86 15.54
CA ARG A 268 -3.40 3.34 15.00
C ARG A 268 -3.85 4.72 15.52
N ASN A 269 -3.26 5.20 16.61
CA ASN A 269 -3.60 6.48 17.26
C ASN A 269 -2.60 7.61 16.94
N ASN A 270 -1.61 7.38 16.08
CA ASN A 270 -0.75 8.41 15.51
C ASN A 270 -1.24 8.77 14.10
#